data_AF-A0A7L6AX05-F1
#
_entry.id   AF-A0A7L6AX05-F1
#
_cell.length_a   1.000
_cell.length_b   1.000
_cell.length_c   1.000
_cell.angle_alpha   90.00
_cell.angle_beta   90.00
_cell.angle_gamma   90.00
#
_symmetry.space_group_name_H-M   'P 1'
#
loop_
_entity.id
_entity.type
_entity.pdbx_description
1 polymer ?
#
loop_
_entity_poly.entity_id
_entity_poly.type
_entity_poly.pdbx_seq_one_letter_code
_entity_poly.pdbx_strand_id
1 'polypeptide(L)'
;MGMTYWLNVRDGDVIESEERDLSYTCKATDTLDRLCVELGVLAVSEFVDGTEMGLEYEDEPDFSDADETLYTEGKRPYPLDEMRWCDAKTGLETFRSLQTHLDENPSSFELDADDLEMLAEELDEILEQLEQAEMQGQTFHLELLA
;
A
#
# COMPACT_ATOMS: atom_id res chain seq x y z
N MET A 1 13.44 5.04 11.98
CA MET A 1 12.62 3.90 11.54
C MET A 1 11.45 4.57 10.87
N GLY A 2 11.49 4.57 9.54
CA GLY A 2 10.54 5.30 8.70
C GLY A 2 9.57 4.28 8.15
N MET A 3 8.29 4.56 8.30
CA MET A 3 7.22 3.71 7.79
C MET A 3 7.24 3.73 6.25
N THR A 4 7.08 2.56 5.61
CA THR A 4 7.07 2.41 4.16
C THR A 4 5.98 1.42 3.75
N TYR A 5 5.39 1.60 2.56
CA TYR A 5 4.46 0.61 2.01
C TYR A 5 5.16 -0.33 1.07
N TRP A 6 4.79 -1.61 1.10
CA TRP A 6 5.13 -2.60 0.09
C TRP A 6 3.90 -3.01 -0.68
N LEU A 7 4.03 -3.04 -2.01
CA LEU A 7 2.98 -3.49 -2.92
C LEU A 7 3.09 -4.99 -3.14
N ASN A 8 2.00 -5.69 -2.87
CA ASN A 8 1.93 -7.13 -2.98
C ASN A 8 0.81 -7.50 -3.95
N VAL A 9 1.15 -8.26 -4.98
CA VAL A 9 0.20 -8.71 -5.99
C VAL A 9 -0.01 -10.22 -5.82
N ARG A 10 -1.24 -10.69 -5.96
CA ARG A 10 -1.61 -12.10 -5.84
C ARG A 10 -2.11 -12.65 -7.16
N ASP A 11 -1.42 -13.69 -7.61
CA ASP A 11 -1.79 -14.58 -8.68
C ASP A 11 -2.30 -15.92 -8.11
N GLY A 12 -3.58 -15.96 -7.73
CA GLY A 12 -4.20 -17.17 -7.20
C GLY A 12 -3.62 -17.64 -5.87
N ASP A 13 -2.66 -18.57 -5.91
CA ASP A 13 -1.98 -19.17 -4.73
C ASP A 13 -0.55 -18.62 -4.55
N VAL A 14 -0.05 -17.82 -5.51
CA VAL A 14 1.27 -17.20 -5.46
C VAL A 14 1.11 -15.71 -5.20
N ILE A 15 1.90 -15.20 -4.27
CA ILE A 15 2.04 -13.76 -4.05
C ILE A 15 3.37 -13.33 -4.64
N GLU A 16 3.30 -12.40 -5.57
CA GLU A 16 4.44 -11.64 -6.02
C GLU A 16 4.53 -10.39 -5.13
N SER A 17 5.36 -10.51 -4.09
CA SER A 17 5.76 -9.40 -3.25
C SER A 17 6.96 -8.73 -3.88
N GLU A 18 6.81 -7.52 -4.43
CA GLU A 18 7.98 -6.69 -4.68
C GLU A 18 8.27 -5.88 -3.42
N GLU A 19 9.47 -6.06 -2.85
CA GLU A 19 10.00 -5.29 -1.72
C GLU A 19 10.32 -3.85 -2.16
N ARG A 20 9.29 -3.11 -2.61
CA ARG A 20 9.43 -1.73 -3.06
C ARG A 20 9.20 -0.78 -1.91
N ASP A 21 10.19 0.04 -1.63
CA ASP A 21 10.10 1.05 -0.60
C ASP A 21 9.25 2.23 -1.10
N LEU A 22 7.98 2.28 -0.72
CA LEU A 22 7.06 3.39 -1.00
C LEU A 22 6.97 4.33 0.23
N SER A 23 8.12 4.85 0.67
CA SER A 23 8.20 5.66 1.87
C SER A 23 7.60 7.05 1.69
N TYR A 24 7.60 7.61 0.47
CA TYR A 24 6.97 8.90 0.21
C TYR A 24 5.45 8.77 0.16
N THR A 25 4.92 7.70 -0.42
CA THR A 25 3.49 7.35 -0.40
C THR A 25 3.01 7.14 1.03
N CYS A 26 3.78 6.44 1.86
CA CYS A 26 3.48 6.27 3.29
C CYS A 26 3.50 7.59 4.06
N LYS A 27 4.50 8.43 3.84
CA LYS A 27 4.59 9.77 4.47
C LYS A 27 3.43 10.66 4.04
N ALA A 28 3.01 10.57 2.78
CA ALA A 28 1.95 11.37 2.18
C ALA A 28 0.54 10.77 2.37
N THR A 29 0.40 9.62 3.06
CA THR A 29 -0.87 8.88 3.11
C THR A 29 -2.01 9.71 3.65
N ASP A 30 -1.82 10.47 4.74
CA ASP A 30 -2.87 11.30 5.32
C ASP A 30 -3.39 12.34 4.31
N THR A 31 -2.47 12.95 3.55
CA THR A 31 -2.80 13.89 2.49
C THR A 31 -3.47 13.19 1.30
N LEU A 32 -2.93 12.04 0.88
CA LEU A 32 -3.50 11.22 -0.19
C LEU A 32 -4.93 10.79 0.13
N ASP A 33 -5.19 10.37 1.37
CA ASP A 33 -6.50 9.95 1.84
C ASP A 33 -7.51 11.09 1.77
N ARG A 34 -7.10 12.27 2.24
CA ARG A 34 -7.90 13.49 2.14
C ARG A 34 -8.23 13.84 0.69
N LEU A 35 -7.24 13.76 -0.20
CA LEU A 35 -7.44 14.01 -1.63
C LEU A 35 -8.33 12.95 -2.27
N CYS A 36 -8.22 11.69 -1.87
CA CYS A 36 -9.10 10.62 -2.32
C CYS A 36 -10.56 10.91 -1.96
N VAL A 37 -10.81 11.38 -0.73
CA VAL A 37 -12.14 11.78 -0.27
C VAL A 37 -12.68 12.97 -1.06
N GLU A 38 -11.82 13.96 -1.40
CA GLU A 38 -12.22 15.10 -2.24
C GLU A 38 -12.53 14.70 -3.69
N LEU A 39 -11.78 13.73 -4.22
CA LEU A 39 -11.98 13.17 -5.57
C LEU A 39 -13.11 12.15 -5.64
N GLY A 40 -13.59 11.65 -4.50
CA GLY A 40 -14.62 10.61 -4.41
C GLY A 40 -14.15 9.21 -4.79
N VAL A 41 -12.84 8.95 -4.70
CA VAL A 41 -12.22 7.63 -4.90
C VAL A 41 -11.95 6.95 -3.55
N LEU A 42 -11.56 5.68 -3.56
CA LEU A 42 -11.23 4.98 -2.32
C LEU A 42 -9.96 5.57 -1.71
N ALA A 43 -9.97 5.67 -0.39
CA ALA A 43 -8.86 6.14 0.41
C ALA A 43 -7.64 5.21 0.23
N VAL A 44 -6.41 5.76 0.16
CA VAL A 44 -5.20 4.90 0.08
C VAL A 44 -5.12 3.99 1.29
N SER A 45 -5.53 4.49 2.47
CA SER A 45 -5.59 3.71 3.70
C SER A 45 -6.57 2.52 3.65
N GLU A 46 -7.58 2.54 2.76
CA GLU A 46 -8.50 1.42 2.57
C GLU A 46 -7.86 0.25 1.81
N PHE A 47 -6.80 0.52 1.04
CA PHE A 47 -5.98 -0.50 0.36
C PHE A 47 -4.84 -1.01 1.23
N VAL A 48 -4.53 -0.29 2.31
CA VAL A 48 -3.55 -0.69 3.31
C VAL A 48 -4.20 -1.67 4.26
N ASP A 49 -3.58 -2.83 4.43
CA ASP A 49 -4.04 -3.81 5.39
C ASP A 49 -3.72 -3.35 6.82
N GLY A 50 -4.69 -2.70 7.45
CA GLY A 50 -4.58 -2.25 8.85
C GLY A 50 -4.62 -3.38 9.89
N THR A 51 -4.77 -4.63 9.45
CA THR A 51 -4.77 -5.81 10.34
C THR A 51 -3.38 -6.03 10.95
N GLU A 52 -2.32 -5.54 10.31
CA GLU A 52 -0.94 -5.58 10.81
C GLU A 52 -0.64 -4.48 11.84
N MET A 53 -1.33 -3.34 11.77
CA MET A 53 -1.19 -2.24 12.75
C MET A 53 -1.87 -2.53 14.10
N GLY A 54 -2.76 -3.53 14.15
CA GLY A 54 -3.41 -3.96 15.39
C GLY A 54 -2.46 -4.60 16.41
N LEU A 55 -1.31 -5.12 15.96
CA LEU A 55 -0.37 -5.83 16.83
C LEU A 55 0.73 -4.94 17.43
N GLU A 56 1.03 -3.78 16.85
CA GLU A 56 2.04 -2.85 17.42
C GLU A 56 1.48 -1.91 18.50
N TYR A 57 0.15 -1.80 18.62
CA TYR A 57 -0.50 -0.92 19.62
C TYR A 57 -1.43 -1.63 20.61
N GLU A 58 -1.57 -2.96 20.56
CA GLU A 58 -2.11 -3.72 21.69
C GLU A 58 -0.98 -4.04 22.69
N ASP A 59 -0.90 -3.16 23.69
CA ASP A 59 -0.40 -3.39 25.04
C ASP A 59 -0.37 -4.90 25.42
N GLU A 60 0.83 -5.48 25.47
CA GLU A 60 1.15 -6.80 26.05
C GLU A 60 0.09 -7.93 25.87
N PRO A 61 0.03 -8.62 24.72
CA PRO A 61 -0.41 -10.01 24.76
C PRO A 61 0.71 -10.82 25.42
N ASP A 62 0.41 -11.45 26.57
CA ASP A 62 1.17 -12.54 27.17
C ASP A 62 1.53 -13.56 26.08
N PHE A 63 2.74 -13.45 25.53
CA PHE A 63 3.29 -14.37 24.52
C PHE A 63 3.58 -15.71 25.20
N SER A 64 2.52 -16.47 25.51
CA SER A 64 2.66 -17.90 25.74
C SER A 64 2.79 -18.58 24.37
N ASP A 65 4.04 -18.88 24.00
CA ASP A 65 4.39 -19.95 23.03
C ASP A 65 3.89 -19.81 21.58
N ALA A 66 3.82 -18.60 21.02
CA ALA A 66 3.67 -18.40 19.57
C ALA A 66 5.00 -17.94 18.95
N ASP A 67 5.89 -18.91 18.81
CA ASP A 67 6.92 -19.06 17.76
C ASP A 67 7.37 -17.77 17.03
N GLU A 68 8.53 -17.26 17.44
CA GLU A 68 9.36 -16.27 16.72
C GLU A 68 9.84 -16.81 15.35
N THR A 69 8.92 -17.08 14.42
CA THR A 69 9.24 -17.29 13.00
C THR A 69 8.94 -16.03 12.20
N LEU A 70 9.60 -14.94 12.62
CA LEU A 70 9.82 -13.77 11.78
C LEU A 70 10.53 -14.21 10.49
N TYR A 71 9.82 -14.08 9.38
CA TYR A 71 10.31 -14.08 8.00
C TYR A 71 11.25 -15.25 7.62
N THR A 72 10.66 -16.40 7.27
CA THR A 72 11.31 -17.31 6.31
C THR A 72 10.72 -17.07 4.94
N GLU A 73 11.57 -16.69 3.99
CA GLU A 73 11.32 -16.59 2.54
C GLU A 73 10.21 -17.57 2.09
N GLY A 74 9.01 -17.04 1.80
CA GLY A 74 7.86 -17.82 1.31
C GLY A 74 6.86 -18.39 2.35
N LYS A 75 6.95 -18.04 3.63
CA LYS A 75 5.91 -18.37 4.63
C LYS A 75 5.56 -17.16 5.50
N ARG A 76 4.45 -16.49 5.17
CA ARG A 76 3.83 -15.51 6.06
C ARG A 76 3.15 -16.24 7.23
N PRO A 77 3.21 -15.71 8.47
CA PRO A 77 2.55 -16.30 9.64
C PRO A 77 1.02 -16.14 9.61
N TYR A 78 0.48 -15.37 8.67
CA TYR A 78 -0.95 -15.13 8.51
C TYR A 78 -1.52 -15.88 7.30
N PRO A 79 -2.73 -16.46 7.41
CA PRO A 79 -3.42 -17.01 6.26
C PRO A 79 -3.79 -15.87 5.30
N LEU A 80 -3.50 -16.05 4.01
CA LEU A 80 -3.79 -15.06 2.96
C LEU A 80 -5.27 -14.66 2.87
N ASP A 81 -6.17 -15.48 3.42
CA ASP A 81 -7.61 -15.21 3.52
C ASP A 81 -7.96 -14.15 4.57
N GLU A 82 -7.08 -13.85 5.53
CA GLU A 82 -7.29 -12.77 6.51
C GLU A 82 -6.82 -11.40 6.01
N MET A 83 -6.05 -11.36 4.91
CA MET A 83 -5.59 -10.12 4.29
C MET A 83 -6.66 -9.52 3.37
N ARG A 84 -6.78 -8.20 3.40
CA ARG A 84 -7.69 -7.42 2.55
C ARG A 84 -7.10 -7.27 1.15
N TRP A 85 -7.43 -8.24 0.29
CA TRP A 85 -7.14 -8.17 -1.14
C TRP A 85 -8.12 -7.23 -1.84
N CYS A 86 -7.57 -6.28 -2.59
CA CYS A 86 -8.31 -5.31 -3.38
C CYS A 86 -8.18 -5.61 -4.88
N ASP A 87 -9.23 -5.33 -5.64
CA ASP A 87 -9.21 -5.45 -7.10
C ASP A 87 -8.22 -4.43 -7.71
N ALA A 88 -7.28 -4.92 -8.53
CA ALA A 88 -6.29 -4.08 -9.21
C ALA A 88 -6.92 -2.90 -9.98
N LYS A 89 -8.09 -3.13 -10.58
CA LYS A 89 -8.86 -2.09 -11.26
C LYS A 89 -9.23 -0.92 -10.35
N THR A 90 -9.71 -1.19 -9.13
CA THR A 90 -10.11 -0.15 -8.18
C THR A 90 -8.91 0.63 -7.67
N GLY A 91 -7.78 -0.07 -7.48
CA GLY A 91 -6.48 0.55 -7.22
C GLY A 91 -6.07 1.50 -8.34
N LEU A 92 -6.08 1.03 -9.59
CA LEU A 92 -5.73 1.83 -10.77
C LEU A 92 -6.58 3.10 -10.87
N GLU A 93 -7.89 2.99 -10.71
CA GLU A 93 -8.78 4.16 -10.76
C GLU A 93 -8.41 5.20 -9.69
N THR A 94 -8.03 4.73 -8.49
CA THR A 94 -7.61 5.59 -7.37
C THR A 94 -6.25 6.24 -7.64
N PHE A 95 -5.20 5.44 -7.85
CA PHE A 95 -3.83 5.95 -8.06
C PHE A 95 -3.71 6.82 -9.30
N ARG A 96 -4.48 6.53 -10.36
CA ARG A 96 -4.48 7.34 -11.58
C ARG A 96 -5.17 8.69 -11.35
N SER A 97 -6.21 8.71 -10.51
CA SER A 97 -6.86 9.96 -10.10
C SER A 97 -5.91 10.81 -9.25
N LEU A 98 -5.16 10.19 -8.34
CA LEU A 98 -4.13 10.85 -7.54
C LEU A 98 -2.99 11.39 -8.40
N GLN A 99 -2.45 10.61 -9.33
CA GLN A 99 -1.41 11.05 -10.26
C GLN A 99 -1.89 12.22 -11.12
N THR A 100 -3.12 12.16 -11.64
CA THR A 100 -3.71 13.28 -12.39
C THR A 100 -3.86 14.52 -11.51
N HIS A 101 -4.29 14.35 -10.25
CA HIS A 101 -4.42 15.47 -9.33
C HIS A 101 -3.07 16.06 -8.92
N LEU A 102 -2.02 15.24 -8.81
CA LEU A 102 -0.65 15.67 -8.56
C LEU A 102 -0.11 16.51 -9.72
N ASP A 103 -0.41 16.14 -10.97
CA ASP A 103 -0.01 16.90 -12.16
C ASP A 103 -0.78 18.23 -12.28
N GLU A 104 -2.09 18.22 -12.01
CA GLU A 104 -2.93 19.42 -12.11
C GLU A 104 -2.77 20.38 -10.91
N ASN A 105 -2.58 19.85 -9.70
CA ASN A 105 -2.57 20.59 -8.43
C ASN A 105 -1.49 20.07 -7.46
N PRO A 106 -0.20 20.15 -7.82
CA PRO A 106 0.89 19.64 -6.97
C PRO A 106 0.96 20.33 -5.60
N SER A 107 0.49 21.58 -5.51
CA SER A 107 0.47 22.34 -4.26
C SER A 107 -0.51 21.79 -3.22
N SER A 108 -1.47 20.94 -3.61
CA SER A 108 -2.45 20.34 -2.69
C SER A 108 -1.84 19.28 -1.76
N PHE A 109 -0.68 18.74 -2.13
CA PHE A 109 -0.04 17.66 -1.39
C PHE A 109 0.80 18.15 -0.20
N GLU A 110 0.98 19.46 -0.05
CA GLU A 110 1.75 20.09 1.04
C GLU A 110 3.20 19.54 1.18
N LEU A 111 3.76 19.00 0.09
CA LEU A 111 5.11 18.46 0.00
C LEU A 111 6.06 19.44 -0.72
N ASP A 112 7.35 19.32 -0.44
CA ASP A 112 8.40 20.02 -1.18
C ASP A 112 8.53 19.48 -2.61
N ALA A 113 9.12 20.25 -3.52
CA ALA A 113 9.22 19.88 -4.94
C ALA A 113 9.97 18.55 -5.16
N ASP A 114 11.03 18.29 -4.39
CA ASP A 114 11.76 17.02 -4.43
C ASP A 114 10.89 15.84 -3.95
N ASP A 115 10.13 16.01 -2.85
CA ASP A 115 9.22 14.99 -2.32
C ASP A 115 8.05 14.71 -3.28
N LEU A 116 7.57 15.73 -4.01
CA LEU A 116 6.54 15.58 -5.04
C LEU A 116 7.03 14.79 -6.25
N GLU A 117 8.27 15.03 -6.69
CA GLU A 117 8.89 14.29 -7.79
C GLU A 117 9.06 12.81 -7.41
N MET A 118 9.56 12.54 -6.19
CA MET A 118 9.68 11.18 -5.67
C MET A 118 8.31 10.49 -5.54
N LEU A 119 7.28 11.19 -5.02
CA LEU A 119 5.92 10.65 -4.94
C LEU A 119 5.34 10.36 -6.34
N ALA A 120 5.60 11.23 -7.32
CA ALA A 120 5.14 11.01 -8.69
C ALA A 120 5.79 9.75 -9.30
N GLU A 121 7.08 9.54 -9.06
CA GLU A 121 7.78 8.32 -9.48
C GLU A 121 7.18 7.08 -8.81
N GLU A 122 6.99 7.09 -7.48
CA GLU A 122 6.36 5.98 -6.76
C GLU A 122 4.95 5.67 -7.26
N LEU A 123 4.13 6.70 -7.53
CA LEU A 123 2.77 6.52 -8.06
C LEU A 123 2.79 5.91 -9.46
N ASP A 124 3.74 6.30 -10.31
CA ASP A 124 3.89 5.73 -11.66
C ASP A 124 4.26 4.25 -11.58
N GLU A 125 5.17 3.88 -10.68
CA GLU A 125 5.56 2.48 -10.46
C GLU A 125 4.40 1.64 -9.92
N ILE A 126 3.62 2.17 -8.97
CA ILE A 126 2.40 1.52 -8.46
C ILE A 126 1.42 1.31 -9.62
N LEU A 127 1.22 2.31 -10.47
CA LEU A 127 0.34 2.22 -11.63
C LEU A 127 0.80 1.15 -12.62
N GLU A 128 2.09 1.10 -12.98
CA GLU A 128 2.64 0.08 -13.88
C GLU A 128 2.38 -1.34 -13.35
N GLN A 129 2.60 -1.57 -12.06
CA GLN A 129 2.34 -2.87 -11.44
C GLN A 129 0.85 -3.20 -11.41
N LEU A 130 0.00 -2.24 -11.04
CA LEU A 130 -1.44 -2.46 -11.01
C LEU A 130 -2.02 -2.66 -12.41
N GLU A 131 -1.47 -2.04 -13.46
CA GLU A 131 -1.85 -2.27 -14.85
C GLU A 131 -1.51 -3.71 -15.28
N GLN A 132 -0.33 -4.21 -14.88
CA GLN A 132 0.03 -5.61 -15.10
C GLN A 132 -0.88 -6.56 -14.32
N ALA A 133 -1.19 -6.24 -13.06
CA ALA A 133 -2.08 -7.03 -12.23
C ALA A 133 -3.51 -7.07 -12.80
N GLU A 134 -4.05 -5.94 -13.26
CA GLU A 134 -5.38 -5.86 -13.87
C GLU A 134 -5.45 -6.65 -15.19
N MET A 135 -4.42 -6.55 -16.04
CA MET A 135 -4.31 -7.35 -17.26
C MET A 135 -4.31 -8.86 -16.99
N GLN A 136 -3.76 -9.28 -15.84
CA GLN A 136 -3.74 -10.67 -15.39
C GLN A 136 -4.96 -11.07 -14.56
N GLY A 137 -5.85 -10.11 -14.22
CA GLY A 137 -6.99 -10.35 -13.34
C GLY A 137 -6.60 -10.67 -11.89
N GLN A 138 -5.46 -10.15 -11.46
CA GLN A 138 -4.88 -10.33 -10.14
C GLN A 138 -5.45 -9.31 -9.14
N THR A 139 -5.32 -9.66 -7.87
CA THR A 139 -5.66 -8.75 -6.76
C THR A 139 -4.38 -8.23 -6.12
N PHE A 140 -4.43 -7.07 -5.49
CA PHE A 140 -3.28 -6.49 -4.79
C PHE A 140 -3.64 -6.11 -3.35
N HIS A 141 -2.62 -5.91 -2.53
CA HIS A 141 -2.75 -5.25 -1.24
C HIS A 141 -1.50 -4.40 -0.95
N LEU A 142 -1.67 -3.36 -0.14
CA LEU A 142 -0.56 -2.60 0.40
C LEU A 142 -0.28 -3.08 1.83
N GLU A 143 0.97 -3.43 2.08
CA GLU A 143 1.49 -3.85 3.38
C GLU A 143 2.28 -2.70 4.00
N LEU A 144 2.01 -2.36 5.24
CA LEU A 144 2.70 -1.28 5.95
C LEU A 144 3.84 -1.88 6.78
N LEU A 145 5.06 -1.44 6.53
CA LEU A 145 6.25 -1.80 7.32
C LEU A 145 6.73 -0.60 8.12
N ALA A 146 6.96 -0.79 9.43
CA ALA A 146 7.41 0.24 10.38
C ALA A 146 8.88 0.09 10.80
#